data_AF-A0A7M3XQ38-F1
#
_entry.id   AF-A0A7M3XQ38-F1
#
_cell.length_a   1.000
_cell.length_b   1.000
_cell.length_c   1.000
_cell.angle_alpha   90.00
_cell.angle_beta   90.00
_cell.angle_gamma   90.00
#
_symmetry.space_group_name_H-M   'P 1'
#
loop_
_entity.id
_entity.type
_entity.pdbx_description
1 polymer ?
#
loop_
_entity_poly.entity_id
_entity_poly.type
_entity_poly.pdbx_seq_one_letter_code
_entity_poly.pdbx_strand_id
1 'polypeptide(L)' 'MGRKFTEGRRYSSWPERAVVMAVFCSALFFFEEINLAVDSSFGMESEVLTVILLFFMIPIVSDFIFRVISSLIGVR' A
#
# COMPACT_ATOMS: atom_id res chain seq x y z
N MET A 1 36.52 12.55 5.56
CA MET A 1 36.20 11.35 6.37
C MET A 1 34.69 11.19 6.34
N GLY A 2 34.11 10.43 5.41
CA GLY A 2 34.31 9.00 5.31
C GLY A 2 33.38 8.27 6.28
N ARG A 3 32.06 8.42 6.10
CA ARG A 3 31.10 7.45 6.62
C ARG A 3 30.29 6.95 5.43
N LYS A 4 30.71 5.81 4.90
CA LYS A 4 29.84 4.91 4.16
C LYS A 4 28.67 4.63 5.10
N PHE A 5 27.53 5.28 4.86
CA PHE A 5 26.26 4.81 5.38
C PHE A 5 26.10 3.41 4.83
N THR A 6 26.22 2.47 5.75
CA THR A 6 26.23 1.03 5.55
C THR A 6 25.04 0.61 4.69
N GLU A 7 25.34 0.26 3.44
CA GLU A 7 24.68 -0.83 2.73
C GLU A 7 24.53 -2.00 3.72
N GLY A 8 23.29 -2.35 4.08
CA GLY A 8 23.04 -3.47 4.99
C GLY A 8 22.12 -3.17 6.17
N ARG A 9 20.92 -2.66 5.90
CA ARG A 9 19.70 -3.05 6.63
C ARG A 9 18.49 -2.53 5.86
N ARG A 10 18.00 -3.34 4.92
CA ARG A 10 16.75 -3.14 4.17
C ARG A 10 15.54 -3.36 5.10
N TYR A 11 15.51 -2.68 6.24
CA TYR A 11 14.28 -2.52 7.00
C TYR A 11 13.51 -1.39 6.31
N SER A 12 12.29 -1.66 5.85
CA SER A 12 11.41 -0.60 5.35
C SER A 12 11.38 0.50 6.41
N SER A 13 11.58 1.74 5.99
CA SER A 13 11.60 2.85 6.93
C SER A 13 10.29 2.88 7.76
N TRP A 14 10.33 3.36 9.00
CA TRP A 14 9.11 3.53 9.81
C TRP A 14 7.97 4.26 9.05
N PRO A 15 8.26 5.29 8.22
CA PRO A 15 7.29 5.90 7.32
C PRO A 15 6.63 4.92 6.33
N GLU A 16 7.40 4.06 5.66
CA GLU A 16 6.84 3.06 4.72
C GLU A 16 5.86 2.13 5.43
N ARG A 17 6.21 1.67 6.64
CA ARG A 17 5.32 0.79 7.42
C ARG A 17 4.04 1.51 7.84
N ALA A 18 4.13 2.79 8.19
CA ALA A 18 2.97 3.60 8.54
C ALA A 18 2.03 3.80 7.34
N VAL A 19 2.58 4.04 6.14
CA VAL A 19 1.80 4.14 4.90
C VAL A 19 1.08 2.82 4.61
N VAL A 20 1.79 1.70 4.65
CA VAL A 20 1.19 0.37 4.41
C VAL A 20 0.07 0.08 5.42
N MET A 21 0.29 0.37 6.70
CA MET A 21 -0.74 0.18 7.73
C MET A 21 -1.94 1.11 7.52
N ALA A 22 -1.72 2.37 7.14
CA ALA A 22 -2.81 3.29 6.84
C ALA A 22 -3.65 2.81 5.65
N VAL A 23 -3.01 2.38 4.56
CA VAL A 23 -3.69 1.83 3.39
C VAL A 23 -4.45 0.55 3.75
N PHE A 24 -3.82 -0.36 4.51
CA PHE A 24 -4.48 -1.58 4.98
C PHE A 24 -5.71 -1.28 5.85
N CYS A 25 -5.59 -0.42 6.85
CA CYS A 25 -6.72 -0.01 7.69
C CYS A 25 -7.83 0.66 6.89
N SER A 26 -7.48 1.50 5.89
CA SER A 26 -8.48 2.10 5.01
C SER A 26 -9.21 1.06 4.17
N ALA A 27 -8.51 0.05 3.65
CA ALA A 27 -9.11 -1.02 2.88
C ALA A 27 -10.07 -1.88 3.73
N LEU A 28 -9.76 -2.07 5.02
CA LEU A 28 -10.68 -2.73 5.95
C LEU A 28 -11.91 -1.88 6.28
N PHE A 29 -11.72 -0.57 6.49
CA PHE A 29 -12.82 0.33 6.82
C PHE A 29 -13.82 0.47 5.66
N PHE A 30 -13.32 0.49 4.43
CA PHE A 30 -14.12 0.60 3.21
C PHE A 30 -14.33 -0.74 2.50
N PHE A 31 -14.21 -1.86 3.22
CA PHE A 31 -14.23 -3.18 2.58
C PHE A 31 -15.57 -3.45 1.88
N GLU A 32 -16.69 -3.01 2.46
CA GLU A 32 -18.02 -3.22 1.90
C GLU A 32 -18.19 -2.46 0.58
N GLU A 33 -17.78 -1.19 0.53
CA GLU A 33 -17.83 -0.40 -0.70
C GLU A 33 -16.89 -0.95 -1.77
N ILE A 34 -15.71 -1.42 -1.38
CA ILE A 34 -14.76 -2.05 -2.29
C ILE A 34 -15.34 -3.36 -2.83
N ASN A 35 -15.99 -4.16 -1.99
CA ASN A 35 -16.61 -5.42 -2.41
C ASN A 35 -17.76 -5.18 -3.41
N LEU A 36 -18.58 -4.15 -3.18
CA LEU A 36 -19.62 -3.72 -4.14
C LEU A 36 -19.02 -3.23 -5.46
N ALA A 37 -17.89 -2.52 -5.41
CA ALA A 37 -17.19 -2.09 -6.62
C ALA A 37 -16.60 -3.28 -7.40
N VAL A 38 -16.08 -4.30 -6.70
CA VAL A 38 -15.59 -5.54 -7.33
C VAL A 38 -16.74 -6.33 -7.95
N ASP A 39 -17.85 -6.51 -7.24
CA ASP A 39 -19.02 -7.23 -7.76
C ASP A 39 -19.58 -6.53 -9.01
N SER A 40 -19.77 -5.20 -8.97
CA SER A 40 -20.24 -4.45 -10.13
C SER A 40 -19.27 -4.48 -11.33
N SER A 41 -17.97 -4.67 -11.09
CA SER A 41 -16.95 -4.70 -12.15
C SER A 41 -16.76 -6.09 -12.76
N PHE A 42 -16.83 -7.15 -11.95
CA PHE A 42 -16.55 -8.52 -12.37
C PHE A 42 -17.82 -9.39 -12.50
N GLY A 43 -18.98 -8.90 -12.03
CA GLY A 43 -20.24 -9.62 -12.02
C GLY A 43 -20.22 -10.87 -11.13
N MET A 44 -19.38 -10.86 -10.10
CA MET A 44 -19.18 -12.00 -9.21
C MET A 44 -19.17 -11.53 -7.76
N GLU A 45 -20.22 -11.92 -7.04
CA GLU A 45 -20.34 -11.73 -5.60
C GLU A 45 -19.36 -12.68 -4.89
N SER A 46 -18.14 -12.20 -4.65
CA SER A 46 -17.09 -12.98 -3.99
C SER A 46 -16.18 -12.10 -3.15
N GLU A 47 -16.37 -12.16 -1.83
CA GLU A 47 -15.46 -11.55 -0.86
C GLU A 47 -14.03 -12.07 -1.01
N VAL A 48 -13.87 -13.34 -1.39
CA VAL A 48 -12.57 -13.97 -1.63
C VAL A 48 -11.85 -13.29 -2.81
N LEU A 49 -12.56 -12.99 -3.90
CA LEU A 49 -11.98 -12.23 -5.02
C LEU A 49 -11.52 -10.85 -4.54
N THR A 50 -12.34 -10.16 -3.76
CA THR A 50 -12.02 -8.84 -3.20
C THR A 50 -10.76 -8.89 -2.35
N VAL A 51 -10.61 -9.88 -1.47
CA VAL A 51 -9.39 -10.07 -0.66
C VAL A 51 -8.16 -10.34 -1.52
N ILE A 52 -8.29 -11.19 -2.56
CA ILE A 52 -7.20 -11.46 -3.51
C ILE A 52 -6.77 -10.16 -4.21
N LEU A 53 -7.73 -9.36 -4.68
CA LEU A 53 -7.44 -8.07 -5.33
C LEU A 53 -6.76 -7.10 -4.36
N LEU A 54 -7.23 -7.01 -3.12
CA LEU A 54 -6.62 -6.16 -2.09
C LEU A 54 -5.18 -6.58 -1.77
N PHE A 55 -4.87 -7.88 -1.79
CA PHE A 55 -3.51 -8.37 -1.60
C PHE A 55 -2.52 -7.78 -2.62
N PHE A 56 -2.96 -7.55 -3.87
CA PHE A 56 -2.15 -6.92 -4.91
C PHE A 56 -2.25 -5.39 -4.88
N MET A 57 -3.43 -4.83 -4.61
CA MET A 57 -3.65 -3.38 -4.67
C MET A 57 -3.00 -2.63 -3.52
N ILE A 58 -3.06 -3.15 -2.29
CA ILE A 58 -2.48 -2.50 -1.11
C ILE A 58 -0.98 -2.20 -1.27
N PRO A 59 -0.11 -3.13 -1.70
CA PRO A 59 1.30 -2.82 -1.90
C PRO A 59 1.53 -1.81 -3.05
N ILE A 60 0.75 -1.90 -4.13
CA ILE A 60 0.85 -0.96 -5.27
C ILE A 60 0.51 0.47 -4.84
N VAL A 61 -0.63 0.63 -4.16
CA VAL A 61 -1.09 1.94 -3.66
C VAL A 61 -0.11 2.49 -2.62
N SER A 62 0.40 1.64 -1.73
CA SER A 62 1.39 2.04 -0.72
C SER A 62 2.69 2.53 -1.37
N ASP A 63 3.21 1.82 -2.37
CA ASP A 63 4.41 2.24 -3.11
C ASP A 63 4.16 3.56 -3.86
N PHE A 64 2.99 3.72 -4.48
CA PHE A 64 2.62 4.96 -5.14
C PHE A 64 2.60 6.15 -4.17
N ILE A 65 1.92 6.02 -3.03
CA ILE A 65 1.87 7.06 -1.99
C ILE A 65 3.28 7.38 -1.49
N PHE A 66 4.11 6.36 -1.25
CA PHE A 66 5.47 6.57 -0.78
C PHE A 66 6.34 7.31 -1.80
N ARG A 67 6.23 6.98 -3.09
CA ARG A 67 6.91 7.71 -4.18
C ARG A 67 6.45 9.16 -4.27
N VAL A 68 5.15 9.41 -4.14
CA VAL A 68 4.59 10.77 -4.15
C VAL A 68 5.12 11.58 -2.96
N ILE A 69 5.07 11.02 -1.75
CA ILE A 69 5.60 11.67 -0.55
C ILE A 69 7.09 11.96 -0.69
N SER A 70 7.88 10.98 -1.12
CA SER A 70 9.33 11.13 -1.33
C SER A 70 9.64 12.22 -2.36
N SER A 71 8.88 12.27 -3.46
CA SER A 71 8.99 13.31 -4.48
C SER A 71 8.66 14.71 -3.96
N LEU A 72 7.68 14.84 -3.06
CA LEU A 72 7.27 16.13 -2.50
C LEU A 72 8.26 16.65 -1.46
N ILE A 73 8.85 15.76 -0.66
CA ILE A 73 9.83 16.13 0.38
C ILE A 73 11.22 16.39 -0.24
N GLY A 74 11.44 16.00 -1.50
CA GLY A 74 12.72 16.18 -2.20
C GLY A 74 13.80 15.21 -1.74
N VAL A 75 13.40 14.13 -1.06
CA VAL A 75 14.28 13.02 -0.65
C VAL A 75 14.19 11.99 -1.78
N ARG A 76 15.20 12.00 -2.65
CA ARG A 76 15.31 11.08 -3.79
C ARG A 76 16.14 9.87 -3.43
#